data_AF-A0A961WKP3-F1
#
_entry.id   AF-A0A961WKP3-F1
#
_cell.length_a   1.000
_cell.length_b   1.000
_cell.length_c   1.000
_cell.angle_alpha   90.00
_cell.angle_beta   90.00
_cell.angle_gamma   90.00
#
_symmetry.space_group_name_H-M   'P 1'
#
loop_
_entity.id
_entity.type
_entity.pdbx_description
1 polymer ?
#
loop_
_entity_poly.entity_id
_entity_poly.type
_entity_poly.pdbx_seq_one_letter_code
_entity_poly.pdbx_strand_id
1 'polypeptide(L)'
;LGFWILNDIVWRKVNPMPNFRGRRFTNAHETLIWASPSQKSRYTFNYESLKALNDDVQMRSDWLFPICAGPERLKDGAGRKAHPTQKPEALLHRVILASSNAGDVILDPFFGTGTTGAVAKRLGRHFIGIERDPAYAKAARERIAGIEALPPSALETQRSKRAEPRVPFGTIVELGILAPGSALYDPKAAIRAEVKADGTLAHRGQQGSIHRLGAHVQGKSACNGWTFWHFKDRGRLQPIDLLRDKAKRQLGLAELPALLAAE
;
A
#
# COMPACT_ATOMS: atom_id res chain seq x y z
N LEU A 1 -3.78 -1.05 27.51
CA LEU A 1 -3.36 -0.12 26.44
C LEU A 1 -4.21 -0.19 25.17
N GLY A 2 -4.94 -1.29 24.88
CA GLY A 2 -6.02 -1.29 23.87
C GLY A 2 -5.59 -1.41 22.39
N PHE A 3 -4.28 -1.33 22.11
CA PHE A 3 -3.74 -1.54 20.76
C PHE A 3 -4.09 -2.90 20.18
N TRP A 4 -4.30 -2.94 18.87
CA TRP A 4 -4.50 -4.17 18.09
C TRP A 4 -3.29 -4.45 17.21
N ILE A 5 -2.57 -5.52 17.52
CA ILE A 5 -1.38 -5.94 16.78
C ILE A 5 -1.79 -6.40 15.37
N LEU A 6 -1.14 -5.82 14.36
CA LEU A 6 -1.33 -6.15 12.96
C LEU A 6 -0.29 -7.19 12.52
N ASN A 7 0.99 -6.93 12.83
CA ASN A 7 2.09 -7.84 12.57
C ASN A 7 3.22 -7.65 13.59
N ASP A 8 3.91 -8.74 13.92
CA ASP A 8 5.30 -8.70 14.30
C ASP A 8 6.18 -8.77 13.04
N ILE A 9 7.25 -7.98 13.03
CA ILE A 9 8.19 -7.90 11.91
C ILE A 9 9.58 -8.26 12.42
N VAL A 10 10.24 -9.20 11.76
CA VAL A 10 11.60 -9.63 12.09
C VAL A 10 12.58 -8.91 11.18
N TRP A 11 13.36 -7.99 11.73
CA TRP A 11 14.53 -7.45 11.04
C TRP A 11 15.69 -8.43 11.18
N ARG A 12 15.97 -9.17 10.11
CA ARG A 12 17.15 -10.04 9.97
C ARG A 12 18.36 -9.20 9.59
N LYS A 13 19.40 -9.25 10.41
CA LYS A 13 20.66 -8.51 10.21
C LYS A 13 21.53 -9.29 9.23
N VAL A 14 21.92 -8.67 8.12
CA VAL A 14 22.85 -9.27 7.13
C VAL A 14 24.22 -9.52 7.76
N ASN A 15 24.69 -8.57 8.56
CA ASN A 15 26.02 -8.52 9.16
C ASN A 15 25.93 -8.30 10.68
N PRO A 16 25.37 -9.26 11.44
CA PRO A 16 25.27 -9.14 12.89
C PRO A 16 26.65 -9.24 13.53
N MET A 17 26.81 -8.57 14.68
CA MET A 17 28.02 -8.71 15.48
C MET A 17 28.14 -10.15 16.01
N PRO A 18 29.28 -10.85 15.84
CA PRO A 18 29.45 -12.22 16.31
C PRO A 18 29.35 -12.34 17.83
N ASN A 19 28.89 -13.51 18.31
CA ASN A 19 29.01 -13.85 19.73
C ASN A 19 30.38 -14.46 20.04
N PHE A 20 31.29 -13.66 20.57
CA PHE A 20 32.67 -14.10 20.84
C PHE A 20 32.84 -15.02 22.05
N ARG A 21 31.84 -15.09 22.94
CA ARG A 21 31.95 -15.92 24.16
C ARG A 21 31.49 -17.37 23.94
N GLY A 22 30.86 -17.67 22.80
CA GLY A 22 30.40 -19.04 22.46
C GLY A 22 29.33 -19.61 23.39
N ARG A 23 28.68 -18.78 24.23
CA ARG A 23 27.71 -19.25 25.25
C ARG A 23 26.26 -19.20 24.79
N ARG A 24 25.97 -18.52 23.67
CA ARG A 24 24.62 -18.29 23.14
C ARG A 24 24.68 -18.15 21.63
N PHE A 25 23.53 -18.28 20.97
CA PHE A 25 23.39 -17.92 19.56
C PHE A 25 23.73 -16.45 19.32
N THR A 26 24.22 -16.15 18.12
CA THR A 26 24.46 -14.77 17.66
C THR A 26 23.13 -14.04 17.56
N ASN A 27 23.03 -12.84 18.13
CA ASN A 27 21.83 -12.03 18.06
C ASN A 27 21.68 -11.38 16.67
N ALA A 28 21.15 -12.17 15.74
CA ALA A 28 21.10 -11.86 14.31
C ALA A 28 19.79 -11.21 13.85
N HIS A 29 18.87 -10.87 14.76
CA HIS A 29 17.66 -10.14 14.40
C HIS A 29 17.20 -9.20 15.52
N GLU A 30 16.23 -8.34 15.20
CA GLU A 30 15.41 -7.57 16.14
C GLU A 30 13.94 -7.71 15.72
N THR A 31 13.02 -7.57 16.67
CA THR A 31 11.58 -7.64 16.43
C THR A 31 10.95 -6.26 16.54
N LEU A 32 10.15 -5.88 15.55
CA LEU A 32 9.30 -4.70 15.56
C LEU A 32 7.84 -5.15 15.72
N ILE A 33 7.03 -4.34 16.39
CA ILE A 33 5.59 -4.56 16.51
C ILE A 33 4.87 -3.45 15.78
N TRP A 34 4.04 -3.80 14.81
CA TRP A 34 3.12 -2.87 14.16
C TRP A 34 1.72 -3.10 14.70
N ALA A 35 1.13 -2.07 15.29
CA ALA A 35 -0.18 -2.11 15.89
C ALA A 35 -0.99 -0.86 15.56
N SER A 36 -2.30 -1.04 15.48
CA SER A 36 -3.26 0.06 15.35
C SER A 36 -3.81 0.45 16.73
N PRO A 37 -4.34 1.67 16.93
CA PRO A 37 -4.85 2.12 18.23
C PRO A 37 -5.96 1.22 18.82
N SER A 38 -6.74 0.55 17.98
CA SER A 38 -7.79 -0.38 18.38
C SER A 38 -8.14 -1.35 17.23
N GLN A 39 -8.85 -2.44 17.51
CA GLN A 39 -9.29 -3.40 16.49
C GLN A 39 -10.18 -2.79 15.40
N LYS A 40 -10.89 -1.70 15.72
CA LYS A 40 -11.79 -0.99 14.78
C LYS A 40 -11.10 0.14 14.02
N SER A 41 -9.84 0.44 14.33
CA SER A 41 -9.11 1.54 13.72
C SER A 41 -8.91 1.29 12.23
N ARG A 42 -9.16 2.32 11.41
CA ARG A 42 -8.61 2.38 10.06
C ARG A 42 -7.16 2.80 10.16
N TYR A 43 -6.29 2.17 9.37
CA TYR A 43 -4.86 2.43 9.37
C TYR A 43 -4.35 2.49 7.92
N THR A 44 -3.27 3.23 7.73
CA THR A 44 -2.58 3.31 6.44
C THR A 44 -1.74 2.05 6.25
N PHE A 45 -1.90 1.43 5.08
CA PHE A 45 -1.01 0.37 4.62
C PHE A 45 -0.87 0.44 3.10
N ASN A 46 0.30 0.88 2.64
CA ASN A 46 0.59 1.10 1.22
C ASN A 46 0.95 -0.22 0.53
N TYR A 47 -0.01 -1.15 0.49
CA TYR A 47 0.18 -2.53 0.00
C TYR A 47 0.78 -2.60 -1.40
N GLU A 48 0.19 -1.90 -2.38
CA GLU A 48 0.66 -1.96 -3.78
C GLU A 48 2.10 -1.43 -3.89
N SER A 49 2.43 -0.38 -3.12
CA SER A 49 3.80 0.15 -3.10
C SER A 49 4.80 -0.83 -2.50
N LEU A 50 4.44 -1.53 -1.41
CA LEU A 50 5.31 -2.54 -0.82
C LEU A 50 5.45 -3.79 -1.66
N LYS A 51 4.40 -4.14 -2.41
CA LYS A 51 4.41 -5.24 -3.37
C LYS A 51 5.34 -4.90 -4.53
N ALA A 52 5.22 -3.71 -5.12
CA ALA A 52 6.11 -3.22 -6.18
C ALA A 52 7.56 -3.11 -5.70
N LEU A 53 7.79 -2.64 -4.47
CA LEU A 53 9.12 -2.58 -3.84
C LEU A 53 9.79 -3.97 -3.67
N ASN A 54 8.99 -5.04 -3.74
CA ASN A 54 9.43 -6.42 -3.53
C ASN A 54 9.17 -7.25 -4.80
N ASP A 55 9.48 -6.67 -5.96
CA ASP A 55 9.41 -7.29 -7.29
C ASP A 55 8.04 -7.88 -7.60
N ASP A 56 6.99 -7.09 -7.33
CA ASP A 56 5.58 -7.45 -7.49
C ASP A 56 5.13 -8.68 -6.68
N VAL A 57 5.90 -9.07 -5.67
CA VAL A 57 5.55 -10.09 -4.68
C VAL A 57 5.19 -9.43 -3.36
N GLN A 58 4.14 -9.92 -2.70
CA GLN A 58 3.73 -9.38 -1.41
C GLN A 58 4.87 -9.36 -0.39
N MET A 59 5.12 -8.19 0.19
CA MET A 59 6.11 -8.00 1.25
C MET A 59 5.81 -8.90 2.44
N ARG A 60 6.85 -9.60 2.93
CA ARG A 60 6.78 -10.51 4.07
C ARG A 60 7.06 -9.81 5.40
N SER A 61 6.85 -10.51 6.51
CA SER A 61 7.20 -10.05 7.85
C SER A 61 8.67 -10.20 8.22
N ASP A 62 9.49 -10.84 7.38
CA ASP A 62 10.94 -10.99 7.60
C ASP A 62 11.74 -10.09 6.65
N TRP A 63 12.36 -9.05 7.20
CA TRP A 63 13.08 -8.03 6.43
C TRP A 63 14.57 -8.19 6.60
N LEU A 64 15.29 -8.34 5.48
CA LEU A 64 16.74 -8.46 5.47
C LEU A 64 17.38 -7.09 5.23
N PHE A 65 18.08 -6.55 6.24
CA PHE A 65 18.83 -5.30 6.12
C PHE A 65 20.16 -5.37 6.86
N PRO A 66 21.21 -4.67 6.39
CA PRO A 66 22.44 -4.53 7.16
C PRO A 66 22.24 -3.69 8.42
N ILE A 67 23.17 -3.79 9.37
CA ILE A 67 23.25 -2.85 10.49
C ILE A 67 23.69 -1.46 10.02
N CYS A 68 23.39 -0.42 10.81
CA CYS A 68 23.89 0.92 10.56
C CYS A 68 25.42 0.98 10.72
N ALA A 69 26.12 1.16 9.61
CA ALA A 69 27.57 1.16 9.49
C ALA A 69 28.03 2.14 8.40
N GLY A 70 29.35 2.29 8.23
CA GLY A 70 29.91 3.15 7.18
C GLY A 70 29.57 4.64 7.37
N PRO A 71 29.40 5.40 6.28
CA PRO A 71 29.09 6.84 6.32
C PRO A 71 27.77 7.19 7.01
N GLU A 72 26.78 6.29 6.99
CA GLU A 72 25.50 6.50 7.68
C GLU A 72 25.67 6.56 9.21
N ARG A 73 26.70 5.88 9.74
CA ARG A 73 26.93 5.78 11.17
C ARG A 73 27.57 7.06 11.69
N LEU A 74 26.80 7.85 12.43
CA LEU A 74 27.29 9.11 12.97
C LEU A 74 28.43 8.89 13.96
N LYS A 75 29.44 9.76 13.85
CA LYS A 75 30.62 9.78 14.72
C LYS A 75 30.67 11.07 15.53
N ASP A 76 31.22 10.99 16.74
CA ASP A 76 31.53 12.16 17.55
C ASP A 76 32.82 12.85 17.06
N GLY A 77 33.19 13.98 17.68
CA GLY A 77 34.40 14.72 17.32
C GLY A 77 35.72 13.95 17.53
N ALA A 78 35.69 12.80 18.22
CA ALA A 78 36.82 11.90 18.40
C ALA A 78 36.79 10.71 17.43
N GLY A 79 35.86 10.70 16.47
CA GLY A 79 35.70 9.63 15.49
C GLY A 79 35.05 8.35 16.03
N ARG A 80 34.56 8.36 17.27
CA ARG A 80 33.86 7.24 17.90
C ARG A 80 32.38 7.27 17.52
N LYS A 81 31.66 6.16 17.73
CA LYS A 81 30.22 6.09 17.46
C LYS A 81 29.47 7.11 18.31
N ALA A 82 28.76 8.04 17.67
CA ALA A 82 27.98 9.07 18.36
C ALA A 82 26.82 8.47 19.18
N HIS A 83 26.22 7.37 18.70
CA HIS A 83 25.16 6.66 19.41
C HIS A 83 25.37 5.14 19.37
N PRO A 84 25.16 4.41 20.49
CA PRO A 84 25.40 2.97 20.55
C PRO A 84 24.42 2.17 19.67
N THR A 85 23.16 2.60 19.61
CA THR A 85 22.05 1.82 19.03
C THR A 85 21.36 2.49 17.84
N GLN A 86 22.09 3.35 17.10
CA GLN A 86 21.59 3.98 15.86
C GLN A 86 21.03 2.92 14.90
N LYS A 87 19.78 3.12 14.46
CA LYS A 87 19.07 2.24 13.53
C LYS A 87 19.38 2.62 12.07
N PRO A 88 19.43 1.64 11.15
CA PRO A 88 19.69 1.88 9.74
C PRO A 88 18.52 2.63 9.07
N GLU A 89 18.81 3.61 8.23
CA GLU A 89 17.80 4.39 7.50
C GLU A 89 16.90 3.50 6.63
N ALA A 90 17.44 2.44 6.03
CA ALA A 90 16.68 1.51 5.18
C ALA A 90 15.51 0.84 5.93
N LEU A 91 15.69 0.52 7.21
CA LEU A 91 14.64 -0.04 8.05
C LEU A 91 13.50 0.98 8.24
N LEU A 92 13.84 2.22 8.60
CA LEU A 92 12.87 3.29 8.81
C LEU A 92 12.19 3.70 7.50
N HIS A 93 12.91 3.66 6.39
CA HIS A 93 12.36 3.93 5.06
C HIS A 93 11.21 2.97 4.75
N ARG A 94 11.39 1.67 5.00
CA ARG A 94 10.33 0.68 4.80
C ARG A 94 9.17 0.88 5.77
N VAL A 95 9.42 1.16 7.05
CA VAL A 95 8.37 1.45 8.04
C VAL A 95 7.50 2.64 7.61
N ILE A 96 8.15 3.76 7.27
CA ILE A 96 7.47 5.00 6.91
C ILE A 96 6.70 4.85 5.61
N LEU A 97 7.31 4.27 4.58
CA LEU A 97 6.65 4.03 3.30
C LEU A 97 5.47 3.07 3.44
N ALA A 98 5.57 2.05 4.30
CA ALA A 98 4.51 1.07 4.53
C ALA A 98 3.26 1.69 5.18
N SER A 99 3.45 2.61 6.13
CA SER A 99 2.43 2.94 7.13
C SER A 99 2.06 4.44 7.22
N SER A 100 2.54 5.26 6.28
CA SER A 100 2.22 6.70 6.21
C SER A 100 2.19 7.20 4.77
N ASN A 101 1.52 8.33 4.56
CA ASN A 101 1.50 9.09 3.31
C ASN A 101 2.39 10.34 3.40
N ALA A 102 2.75 10.92 2.26
CA ALA A 102 3.42 12.22 2.25
C ALA A 102 2.53 13.27 2.95
N GLY A 103 3.15 14.14 3.74
CA GLY A 103 2.46 15.10 4.60
C GLY A 103 1.98 14.57 5.95
N ASP A 104 2.00 13.25 6.20
CA ASP A 104 1.69 12.71 7.54
C ASP A 104 2.75 13.15 8.57
N VAL A 105 2.35 13.17 9.85
CA VAL A 105 3.23 13.50 10.98
C VAL A 105 3.65 12.22 11.71
N ILE A 106 4.96 12.04 11.91
CA ILE A 106 5.53 10.89 12.64
C ILE A 106 6.09 11.35 13.99
N LEU A 107 5.61 10.74 15.07
CA LEU A 107 6.15 10.95 16.42
C LEU A 107 7.18 9.87 16.76
N ASP A 108 8.37 10.29 17.20
CA ASP A 108 9.38 9.42 17.78
C ASP A 108 9.75 9.89 19.20
N PRO A 109 9.31 9.17 20.24
CA PRO A 109 9.59 9.55 21.63
C PRO A 109 11.00 9.20 22.11
N PHE A 110 11.81 8.50 21.29
CA PHE A 110 13.18 8.08 21.61
C PHE A 110 14.09 8.39 20.44
N PHE A 111 14.17 9.68 20.11
CA PHE A 111 14.67 10.14 18.82
C PHE A 111 16.16 9.86 18.57
N GLY A 112 16.97 9.77 19.63
CA GLY A 112 18.41 9.52 19.53
C GLY A 112 19.09 10.51 18.60
N THR A 113 19.85 10.00 17.64
CA THR A 113 20.51 10.81 16.60
C THR A 113 19.65 11.05 15.36
N GLY A 114 18.32 10.93 15.49
CA GLY A 114 17.35 11.45 14.53
C GLY A 114 17.15 10.62 13.25
N THR A 115 17.39 9.30 13.26
CA THR A 115 17.16 8.46 12.07
C THR A 115 15.71 8.58 11.56
N THR A 116 14.72 8.56 12.46
CA THR A 116 13.30 8.70 12.08
C THR A 116 13.04 10.04 11.39
N GLY A 117 13.54 11.14 11.94
CA GLY A 117 13.34 12.47 11.37
C GLY A 117 14.07 12.68 10.05
N ALA A 118 15.29 12.16 9.91
CA ALA A 118 16.05 12.21 8.67
C ALA A 118 15.30 11.50 7.53
N VAL A 119 14.79 10.29 7.77
CA VAL A 119 14.03 9.54 6.76
C VAL A 119 12.66 10.16 6.52
N ALA A 120 11.95 10.60 7.57
CA ALA A 120 10.66 11.29 7.43
C ALA A 120 10.80 12.54 6.54
N LYS A 121 11.78 13.41 6.82
CA LYS A 121 12.05 14.61 6.01
C LYS A 121 12.35 14.26 4.55
N ARG A 122 13.24 13.28 4.31
CA ARG A 122 13.59 12.83 2.95
C ARG A 122 12.35 12.36 2.19
N LEU A 123 11.46 11.62 2.86
CA LEU A 123 10.22 11.10 2.29
C LEU A 123 9.05 12.10 2.33
N GLY A 124 9.29 13.39 2.62
CA GLY A 124 8.23 14.39 2.62
C GLY A 124 7.15 14.18 3.68
N ARG A 125 7.51 13.57 4.82
CA ARG A 125 6.68 13.51 6.03
C ARG A 125 7.14 14.56 7.03
N HIS A 126 6.22 15.04 7.84
CA HIS A 126 6.55 15.81 9.03
C HIS A 126 6.97 14.87 10.17
N PHE A 127 7.71 15.38 11.14
CA PHE A 127 8.08 14.58 12.31
C PHE A 127 8.16 15.43 13.57
N ILE A 128 7.97 14.77 14.71
CA ILE A 128 8.20 15.28 16.06
C ILE A 128 9.12 14.30 16.75
N GLY A 129 10.33 14.74 17.10
CA GLY A 129 11.33 13.93 17.81
C GLY A 129 11.51 14.40 19.24
N ILE A 130 11.45 13.49 20.20
CA ILE A 130 11.73 13.76 21.62
C ILE A 130 13.02 13.03 22.00
N GLU A 131 14.00 13.79 22.51
CA GLU A 131 15.27 13.25 23.00
C GLU A 131 15.68 13.99 24.28
N ARG A 132 16.11 13.23 25.28
CA ARG A 132 16.53 13.78 26.58
C ARG A 132 17.98 14.22 26.58
N ASP A 133 18.84 13.56 25.80
CA ASP A 133 20.28 13.82 25.75
C ASP A 133 20.57 14.97 24.78
N PRO A 134 21.09 16.12 25.28
CA PRO A 134 21.36 17.27 24.43
C PRO A 134 22.37 17.00 23.33
N ALA A 135 23.34 16.09 23.53
CA ALA A 135 24.34 15.76 22.53
C ALA A 135 23.73 14.95 21.37
N TYR A 136 22.84 14.00 21.67
CA TYR A 136 22.09 13.26 20.65
C TYR A 136 21.13 14.18 19.89
N ALA A 137 20.41 15.05 20.61
CA ALA A 137 19.52 16.04 19.99
C ALA A 137 20.29 17.00 19.07
N LYS A 138 21.49 17.43 19.46
CA LYS A 138 22.37 18.25 18.61
C LYS A 138 22.77 17.51 17.34
N ALA A 139 23.28 16.28 17.47
CA ALA A 139 23.67 15.47 16.31
C ALA A 139 22.49 15.18 15.36
N ALA A 140 21.29 14.96 15.92
CA ALA A 140 20.07 14.79 15.14
C ALA A 140 19.73 16.05 14.32
N ARG A 141 19.79 17.25 14.92
CA ARG A 141 19.53 18.52 14.22
C ARG A 141 20.52 18.74 13.09
N GLU A 142 21.80 18.55 13.34
CA GLU A 142 22.86 18.70 12.33
C GLU A 142 22.67 17.74 11.16
N ARG A 143 22.41 16.46 11.44
CA ARG A 143 22.10 15.45 10.42
C ARG A 143 20.89 15.85 9.57
N ILE A 144 19.79 16.25 10.20
CA ILE A 144 18.53 16.54 9.52
C ILE A 144 18.59 17.85 8.73
N ALA A 145 19.39 18.83 9.18
CA ALA A 145 19.61 20.07 8.44
C ALA A 145 20.19 19.79 7.04
N GLY A 146 21.10 18.84 6.91
CA GLY A 146 21.69 18.42 5.63
C GLY A 146 20.83 17.51 4.76
N ILE A 147 19.61 17.15 5.17
CA ILE A 147 18.70 16.32 4.37
C ILE A 147 17.79 17.21 3.56
N GLU A 148 17.77 17.02 2.24
CA GLU A 148 16.76 17.58 1.36
C GLU A 148 15.58 16.61 1.21
N ALA A 149 14.37 17.16 1.12
CA ALA A 149 13.19 16.37 0.80
C ALA A 149 13.21 15.98 -0.68
N LEU A 150 12.74 14.77 -1.00
CA LEU A 150 12.56 14.37 -2.38
C LEU A 150 11.49 15.24 -3.07
N PRO A 151 11.62 15.48 -4.38
CA PRO A 151 10.61 16.22 -5.13
C PRO A 151 9.27 15.47 -5.11
N PRO A 152 8.12 16.18 -5.23
CA PRO A 152 6.79 15.56 -5.17
C PRO A 152 6.61 14.34 -6.09
N SER A 153 7.13 14.41 -7.31
CA SER A 153 7.08 13.30 -8.29
C SER A 153 7.77 12.02 -7.81
N ALA A 154 8.81 12.13 -6.98
CA ALA A 154 9.52 10.99 -6.40
C ALA A 154 8.88 10.47 -5.10
N LEU A 155 7.87 11.17 -4.57
CA LEU A 155 7.11 10.77 -3.38
C LEU A 155 5.81 10.04 -3.72
N GLU A 156 5.41 10.06 -4.99
CA GLU A 156 4.20 9.38 -5.46
C GLU A 156 4.31 7.86 -5.23
N THR A 157 3.28 7.31 -4.61
CA THR A 157 3.17 5.89 -4.30
C THR A 157 2.18 5.22 -5.24
N GLN A 158 2.35 3.91 -5.47
CA GLN A 158 1.36 3.16 -6.24
C GLN A 158 0.02 3.16 -5.49
N ARG A 159 -1.01 3.72 -6.15
CA ARG A 159 -2.37 3.77 -5.63
C ARG A 159 -3.03 2.40 -5.75
N SER A 160 -3.81 2.03 -4.75
CA SER A 160 -4.67 0.85 -4.84
C SER A 160 -5.82 1.12 -5.81
N LYS A 161 -6.18 0.12 -6.63
CA LYS A 161 -7.42 0.13 -7.44
C LYS A 161 -8.69 0.37 -6.60
N ARG A 162 -8.64 0.14 -5.28
CA ARG A 162 -9.75 0.43 -4.35
C ARG A 162 -9.95 1.93 -4.10
N ALA A 163 -8.93 2.76 -4.34
CA ALA A 163 -8.98 4.20 -4.19
C ALA A 163 -9.49 4.91 -5.47
N GLU A 164 -9.60 4.19 -6.59
CA GLU A 164 -10.20 4.72 -7.80
C GLU A 164 -11.69 5.04 -7.59
N PRO A 165 -12.23 6.08 -8.26
CA PRO A 165 -13.65 6.37 -8.25
C PRO A 165 -14.47 5.13 -8.63
N ARG A 166 -15.41 4.76 -7.74
CA ARG A 166 -16.27 3.60 -7.96
C ARG A 166 -17.32 3.95 -9.00
N VAL A 167 -17.41 3.15 -10.05
CA VAL A 167 -18.49 3.19 -11.03
C VAL A 167 -19.42 1.99 -10.80
N PRO A 168 -20.64 2.20 -10.25
CA PRO A 168 -21.66 1.16 -10.15
C PRO A 168 -22.05 0.61 -11.52
N PHE A 169 -22.52 -0.64 -11.57
CA PHE A 169 -23.03 -1.21 -12.83
C PHE A 169 -24.28 -0.49 -13.35
N GLY A 170 -25.13 0.04 -12.46
CA GLY A 170 -26.28 0.88 -12.85
C GLY A 170 -25.86 2.08 -13.71
N THR A 171 -24.73 2.72 -13.39
CA THR A 171 -24.19 3.84 -14.18
C THR A 171 -23.85 3.46 -15.62
N ILE A 172 -23.47 2.20 -15.89
CA ILE A 172 -23.24 1.72 -17.26
C ILE A 172 -24.56 1.67 -18.04
N VAL A 173 -25.65 1.30 -17.36
CA VAL A 173 -27.00 1.28 -17.93
C VAL A 173 -27.52 2.70 -18.12
N GLU A 174 -27.36 3.58 -17.14
CA GLU A 174 -27.77 4.99 -17.17
C GLU A 174 -27.06 5.78 -18.28
N LEU A 175 -25.76 5.55 -18.48
CA LEU A 175 -24.97 6.16 -19.56
C LEU A 175 -25.30 5.58 -20.95
N GLY A 176 -26.20 4.59 -21.05
CA GLY A 176 -26.56 3.93 -22.30
C GLY A 176 -25.42 3.09 -22.91
N ILE A 177 -24.37 2.80 -22.14
CA ILE A 177 -23.25 1.96 -22.58
C ILE A 177 -23.72 0.51 -22.78
N LEU A 178 -24.68 0.07 -21.95
CA LEU A 178 -25.33 -1.22 -22.07
C LEU A 178 -26.85 -1.04 -21.86
N ALA A 179 -27.64 -1.39 -22.87
CA ALA A 179 -29.08 -1.22 -22.81
C ALA A 179 -29.76 -2.24 -21.87
N PRO A 180 -30.83 -1.86 -21.15
CA PRO A 180 -31.74 -2.84 -20.55
C PRO A 180 -32.23 -3.86 -21.58
N GLY A 181 -32.39 -5.11 -21.17
CA GLY A 181 -32.70 -6.25 -22.06
C GLY A 181 -31.47 -6.91 -22.70
N SER A 182 -30.29 -6.29 -22.62
CA SER A 182 -29.05 -6.90 -23.12
C SER A 182 -28.74 -8.22 -22.40
N ALA A 183 -28.19 -9.17 -23.14
CA ALA A 183 -27.75 -10.45 -22.60
C ALA A 183 -26.29 -10.37 -22.11
N LEU A 184 -26.07 -10.83 -20.88
CA LEU A 184 -24.75 -11.12 -20.34
C LEU A 184 -24.59 -12.63 -20.15
N TYR A 185 -23.35 -13.08 -20.21
CA TYR A 185 -22.98 -14.49 -20.20
C TYR A 185 -21.89 -14.76 -19.17
N ASP A 186 -21.77 -15.99 -18.69
CA ASP A 186 -20.55 -16.44 -18.04
C ASP A 186 -19.42 -16.66 -19.09
N PRO A 187 -18.16 -16.91 -18.67
CA PRO A 187 -17.04 -17.07 -19.61
C PRO A 187 -17.22 -18.21 -20.62
N LYS A 188 -18.05 -19.22 -20.30
CA LYS A 188 -18.31 -20.37 -21.16
C LYS A 188 -19.60 -20.24 -21.99
N ALA A 189 -20.30 -19.11 -21.91
CA ALA A 189 -21.61 -18.91 -22.55
C ALA A 189 -22.71 -19.91 -22.13
N ALA A 190 -22.53 -20.63 -21.03
CA ALA A 190 -23.47 -21.63 -20.52
C ALA A 190 -24.62 -21.00 -19.72
N ILE A 191 -24.37 -19.86 -19.08
CA ILE A 191 -25.33 -19.12 -18.29
C ILE A 191 -25.60 -17.80 -19.01
N ARG A 192 -26.89 -17.45 -19.18
CA ARG A 192 -27.33 -16.18 -19.73
C ARG A 192 -28.14 -15.41 -18.70
N ALA A 193 -27.75 -14.18 -18.39
CA ALA A 193 -28.52 -13.24 -17.60
C ALA A 193 -28.95 -12.03 -18.43
N GLU A 194 -30.07 -11.42 -18.08
CA GLU A 194 -30.61 -10.24 -18.75
C GLU A 194 -30.40 -9.00 -17.88
N VAL A 195 -29.94 -7.92 -18.50
CA VAL A 195 -29.76 -6.61 -17.85
C VAL A 195 -31.10 -5.95 -17.62
N LYS A 196 -31.35 -5.43 -16.42
CA LYS A 196 -32.56 -4.69 -16.06
C LYS A 196 -32.29 -3.19 -15.98
N ALA A 197 -33.34 -2.39 -16.09
CA ALA A 197 -33.26 -0.93 -16.12
C ALA A 197 -32.70 -0.31 -14.83
N ASP A 198 -32.83 -1.00 -13.70
CA ASP A 198 -32.30 -0.61 -12.39
C ASP A 198 -30.83 -1.02 -12.17
N GLY A 199 -30.15 -1.54 -13.20
CA GLY A 199 -28.77 -2.02 -13.07
C GLY A 199 -28.63 -3.36 -12.34
N THR A 200 -29.72 -4.13 -12.20
CA THR A 200 -29.65 -5.53 -11.77
C THR A 200 -29.59 -6.47 -12.98
N LEU A 201 -29.26 -7.74 -12.72
CA LEU A 201 -29.34 -8.82 -13.68
C LEU A 201 -30.45 -9.80 -13.27
N ALA A 202 -31.08 -10.44 -14.25
CA ALA A 202 -32.05 -11.50 -14.02
C ALA A 202 -31.67 -12.81 -14.73
N HIS A 203 -31.85 -13.94 -14.05
CA HIS A 203 -31.68 -15.28 -14.60
C HIS A 203 -32.68 -16.25 -13.95
N ARG A 204 -33.45 -16.98 -14.77
CA ARG A 204 -34.40 -18.03 -14.33
C ARG A 204 -35.28 -17.63 -13.13
N GLY A 205 -35.91 -16.46 -13.21
CA GLY A 205 -36.82 -15.96 -12.17
C GLY A 205 -36.14 -15.32 -10.96
N GLN A 206 -34.80 -15.28 -10.91
CA GLN A 206 -34.05 -14.58 -9.87
C GLN A 206 -33.47 -13.28 -10.41
N GLN A 207 -33.42 -12.25 -9.56
CA GLN A 207 -32.87 -10.94 -9.89
C GLN A 207 -31.96 -10.44 -8.77
N GLY A 208 -30.85 -9.79 -9.13
CA GLY A 208 -29.92 -9.24 -8.16
C GLY A 208 -28.77 -8.48 -8.81
N SER A 209 -27.89 -7.90 -7.99
CA SER A 209 -26.69 -7.24 -8.51
C SER A 209 -25.80 -8.22 -9.28
N ILE A 210 -24.93 -7.67 -10.13
CA ILE A 210 -23.94 -8.46 -10.89
C ILE A 210 -23.11 -9.42 -10.00
N HIS A 211 -22.87 -9.04 -8.74
CA HIS A 211 -22.14 -9.83 -7.76
C HIS A 211 -23.00 -10.92 -7.13
N ARG A 212 -24.20 -10.56 -6.64
CA ARG A 212 -25.08 -11.49 -5.94
C ARG A 212 -25.60 -12.56 -6.87
N LEU A 213 -26.06 -12.19 -8.07
CA LEU A 213 -26.52 -13.16 -9.06
C LEU A 213 -25.35 -14.02 -9.56
N GLY A 214 -24.18 -13.41 -9.80
CA GLY A 214 -22.97 -14.13 -10.21
C GLY A 214 -22.51 -15.18 -9.18
N ALA A 215 -22.62 -14.88 -7.90
CA ALA A 215 -22.35 -15.82 -6.81
C ALA A 215 -23.39 -16.96 -6.79
N HIS A 216 -24.67 -16.61 -6.91
CA HIS A 216 -25.77 -17.56 -6.91
C HIS A 216 -25.64 -18.60 -8.04
N VAL A 217 -25.45 -18.16 -9.28
CA VAL A 217 -25.37 -19.08 -10.45
C VAL A 217 -24.11 -19.95 -10.45
N GLN A 218 -23.09 -19.59 -9.67
CA GLN A 218 -21.88 -20.40 -9.46
C GLN A 218 -21.97 -21.30 -8.22
N GLY A 219 -23.01 -21.18 -7.39
CA GLY A 219 -23.07 -21.85 -6.09
C GLY A 219 -21.97 -21.42 -5.11
N LYS A 220 -21.50 -20.16 -5.20
CA LYS A 220 -20.42 -19.61 -4.37
C LYS A 220 -20.94 -18.57 -3.38
N SER A 221 -20.18 -18.32 -2.31
CA SER A 221 -20.48 -17.27 -1.32
C SER A 221 -20.20 -15.85 -1.82
N ALA A 222 -19.31 -15.69 -2.81
CA ALA A 222 -18.95 -14.40 -3.39
C ALA A 222 -18.57 -14.52 -4.88
N CYS A 223 -18.77 -13.42 -5.62
CA CYS A 223 -18.40 -13.31 -7.03
C CYS A 223 -18.01 -11.87 -7.38
N ASN A 224 -16.89 -11.71 -8.11
CA ASN A 224 -16.62 -10.46 -8.81
C ASN A 224 -17.40 -10.42 -10.13
N GLY A 225 -18.59 -9.82 -10.12
CA GLY A 225 -19.46 -9.74 -11.28
C GLY A 225 -18.81 -9.05 -12.49
N TRP A 226 -17.87 -8.14 -12.26
CA TRP A 226 -17.19 -7.39 -13.32
C TRP A 226 -16.37 -8.26 -14.26
N THR A 227 -15.71 -9.28 -13.71
CA THR A 227 -14.86 -10.21 -14.48
C THR A 227 -15.59 -11.52 -14.81
N PHE A 228 -16.70 -11.81 -14.11
CA PHE A 228 -17.48 -13.01 -14.35
C PHE A 228 -18.45 -12.83 -15.53
N TRP A 229 -19.19 -11.73 -15.57
CA TRP A 229 -20.17 -11.49 -16.62
C TRP A 229 -19.50 -10.91 -17.87
N HIS A 230 -19.93 -11.41 -19.02
CA HIS A 230 -19.41 -11.06 -20.33
C HIS A 230 -20.54 -10.57 -21.23
N PHE A 231 -20.32 -9.51 -21.99
CA PHE A 231 -21.19 -9.09 -23.08
C PHE A 231 -20.62 -9.61 -24.40
N LYS A 232 -21.46 -9.68 -25.43
CA LYS A 232 -21.03 -10.11 -26.77
C LYS A 232 -20.71 -8.89 -27.62
N ASP A 233 -19.45 -8.75 -28.02
CA ASP A 233 -18.97 -7.74 -28.96
C ASP A 233 -18.39 -8.42 -30.21
N ARG A 234 -18.92 -8.09 -31.39
CA ARG A 234 -18.48 -8.66 -32.69
C ARG A 234 -18.28 -10.18 -32.66
N GLY A 235 -19.19 -10.90 -32.00
CA GLY A 235 -19.15 -12.35 -31.90
C GLY A 235 -18.29 -12.93 -30.77
N ARG A 236 -17.50 -12.10 -30.08
CA ARG A 236 -16.62 -12.52 -28.97
C ARG A 236 -17.21 -12.12 -27.62
N LEU A 237 -17.00 -12.95 -26.61
CA LEU A 237 -17.33 -12.61 -25.23
C LEU A 237 -16.23 -11.75 -24.63
N GLN A 238 -16.62 -10.63 -24.02
CA GLN A 238 -15.72 -9.71 -23.33
C GLN A 238 -16.26 -9.40 -21.94
N PRO A 239 -15.41 -9.31 -20.90
CA PRO A 239 -15.86 -9.02 -19.55
C PRO A 239 -16.47 -7.62 -19.47
N ILE A 240 -17.54 -7.48 -18.68
CA ILE A 240 -18.20 -6.17 -18.49
C ILE A 240 -17.31 -5.15 -17.78
N ASP A 241 -16.16 -5.56 -17.23
CA ASP A 241 -15.14 -4.66 -16.71
C ASP A 241 -14.67 -3.62 -17.74
N LEU A 242 -14.62 -3.99 -19.03
CA LEU A 242 -14.29 -3.05 -20.11
C LEU A 242 -15.33 -1.94 -20.28
N LEU A 243 -16.60 -2.24 -20.00
CA LEU A 243 -17.68 -1.26 -20.03
C LEU A 243 -17.55 -0.27 -18.85
N ARG A 244 -17.04 -0.74 -17.71
CA ARG A 244 -16.72 0.11 -16.56
C ARG A 244 -15.63 1.11 -16.90
N ASP A 245 -14.60 0.69 -17.62
CA ASP A 245 -13.52 1.58 -18.05
C ASP A 245 -13.99 2.59 -19.11
N LYS A 246 -14.94 2.21 -19.98
CA LYS A 246 -15.62 3.15 -20.88
C LYS A 246 -16.43 4.18 -20.10
N ALA A 247 -17.17 3.77 -19.08
CA ALA A 247 -17.93 4.68 -18.20
C ALA A 247 -17.02 5.65 -17.45
N LYS A 248 -15.90 5.18 -16.88
CA LYS A 248 -14.90 6.04 -16.23
C LYS A 248 -14.39 7.13 -17.18
N ARG A 249 -14.10 6.78 -18.43
CA ARG A 249 -13.66 7.75 -19.46
C ARG A 249 -14.74 8.78 -19.78
N GLN A 250 -16.01 8.36 -19.95
CA GLN A 250 -17.11 9.30 -20.20
C GLN A 250 -17.37 10.26 -19.03
N LEU A 251 -17.16 9.80 -17.80
CA LEU A 251 -17.34 10.61 -16.58
C LEU A 251 -16.10 11.47 -16.24
N GLY A 252 -15.04 11.43 -17.03
CA GLY A 252 -13.78 12.13 -16.72
C GLY A 252 -13.05 11.58 -15.49
N LEU A 253 -13.35 10.35 -15.07
CA LEU A 253 -12.77 9.68 -13.89
C LEU A 253 -11.55 8.81 -14.20
N ALA A 254 -11.24 8.64 -15.49
CA ALA A 254 -10.01 7.99 -15.92
C ALA A 254 -8.91 9.05 -16.06
N GLU A 255 -7.75 8.86 -15.42
CA GLU A 255 -6.58 9.67 -15.72
C GLU A 255 -6.25 9.52 -17.21
N LEU A 256 -6.15 10.65 -17.93
CA LEU A 256 -5.57 10.67 -19.28
C LEU A 256 -4.17 10.04 -19.17
N PRO A 257 -3.75 9.18 -20.12
CA PRO A 257 -2.37 8.73 -20.16
C PRO A 257 -1.46 9.96 -20.11
N ALA A 258 -0.46 9.95 -19.22
CA ALA A 258 0.48 11.05 -18.97
C ALA A 258 1.29 11.50 -20.21
N LEU A 259 1.00 10.94 -21.40
CA LEU A 259 1.60 11.30 -22.68
C LEU A 259 0.85 12.38 -23.47
N LEU A 260 -0.32 12.86 -23.02
CA LEU A 260 -1.12 13.88 -23.74
C LEU A 260 -1.26 15.21 -23.00
N ALA A 261 -0.58 15.41 -21.87
CA ALA A 261 -0.57 16.67 -21.12
C ALA A 261 0.69 17.52 -21.41
N ALA A 262 1.35 17.26 -22.54
CA ALA A 262 2.48 18.02 -23.03
C ALA A 262 2.24 18.42 -24.50
N GLU A 263 1.19 19.21 -24.74
CA GLU A 263 1.05 20.13 -25.88
C GLU A 263 0.42 21.44 -25.40
#